data_AF-A0A2U0TLY6-F1
#
_entry.id   AF-A0A2U0TLY6-F1
#
_cell.length_a   1.000
_cell.length_b   1.000
_cell.length_c   1.000
_cell.angle_alpha   90.00
_cell.angle_beta   90.00
_cell.angle_gamma   90.00
#
_symmetry.space_group_name_H-M   'P 1'
#
loop_
_entity.id
_entity.type
_entity.pdbx_description
1 polymer ?
#
loop_
_entity_poly.entity_id
_entity_poly.type
_entity_poly.pdbx_seq_one_letter_code
_entity_poly.pdbx_strand_id
1 'polypeptide(L)'
;MSRSLKSLFVISDIPDWFLIICILISLPILACPIVFYFSIFMFDSPKSGGLEFLYFLLINSYSFVLIANALLSFHFYRKSKIIGTLILLIPLALYILLGKYFMNI
;
A
#
# COMPACT_ATOMS: atom_id res chain seq x y z
N MET A 1 -27.22 6.88 2.55
CA MET A 1 -27.16 5.44 2.92
C MET A 1 -25.81 5.19 3.60
N SER A 2 -25.74 5.35 4.93
CA SER A 2 -24.49 5.22 5.70
C SER A 2 -24.09 3.74 5.77
N ARG A 3 -23.03 3.34 5.06
CA ARG A 3 -22.47 1.99 5.17
C ARG A 3 -21.65 1.90 6.46
N SER A 4 -22.11 1.07 7.39
CA SER A 4 -21.37 0.74 8.62
C SER A 4 -19.99 0.16 8.29
N LEU A 5 -18.95 0.55 9.04
CA LEU A 5 -17.59 0.01 8.91
C LEU A 5 -17.57 -1.52 9.03
N LYS A 6 -18.48 -2.11 9.82
CA LYS A 6 -18.63 -3.57 9.92
C LYS A 6 -18.96 -4.22 8.59
N SER A 7 -19.69 -3.53 7.71
CA SER A 7 -20.00 -4.05 6.39
C SER A 7 -18.75 -4.16 5.52
N LEU A 8 -17.73 -3.30 5.67
CA LEU A 8 -16.48 -3.39 4.89
C LEU A 8 -15.70 -4.68 5.18
N PHE A 9 -15.81 -5.21 6.40
CA PHE A 9 -15.07 -6.40 6.85
C PHE A 9 -15.91 -7.68 6.89
N VAL A 10 -17.08 -7.73 6.24
CA VAL A 10 -17.78 -9.01 6.01
C VAL A 10 -16.94 -9.86 5.04
N ILE A 11 -16.17 -10.78 5.63
CA ILE A 11 -15.19 -11.65 4.95
C ILE A 11 -15.87 -12.85 4.28
N SER A 12 -17.12 -13.18 4.63
CA SER A 12 -17.83 -14.37 4.14
C SER A 12 -17.97 -14.48 2.62
N ASP A 13 -17.98 -13.34 1.93
CA ASP A 13 -18.29 -13.28 0.50
C ASP A 13 -17.02 -13.28 -0.37
N ILE A 14 -15.84 -13.34 0.24
CA ILE A 14 -14.56 -13.08 -0.40
C ILE A 14 -13.70 -14.34 -0.31
N PRO A 15 -13.17 -14.85 -1.43
CA PRO A 15 -12.46 -16.12 -1.42
C PRO A 15 -11.12 -16.01 -0.67
N ASP A 16 -10.72 -17.10 -0.02
CA ASP A 16 -9.52 -17.15 0.82
C ASP A 16 -8.24 -16.73 0.08
N TRP A 17 -8.12 -17.10 -1.20
CA TRP A 17 -6.97 -16.71 -2.02
C TRP A 17 -6.81 -15.19 -2.16
N PHE A 18 -7.92 -14.45 -2.22
CA PHE A 18 -7.89 -12.99 -2.33
C PHE A 18 -7.38 -12.37 -1.04
N LEU A 19 -7.82 -12.92 0.10
CA LEU A 19 -7.37 -12.51 1.42
C LEU A 19 -5.89 -12.81 1.63
N ILE A 20 -5.41 -14.00 1.23
CA ILE A 20 -4.00 -14.38 1.30
C ILE A 20 -3.14 -13.40 0.48
N ILE A 21 -3.51 -13.12 -0.77
CA ILE A 21 -2.77 -12.17 -1.61
C ILE A 21 -2.79 -10.77 -1.00
N CYS A 22 -3.92 -10.31 -0.45
CA CYS A 22 -4.01 -9.03 0.24
C CYS A 22 -3.05 -8.94 1.44
N ILE A 23 -2.96 -9.99 2.25
CA ILE A 23 -2.01 -10.05 3.37
C ILE A 23 -0.57 -9.99 2.84
N LEU A 24 -0.23 -10.80 1.84
CA LEU A 24 1.12 -10.83 1.26
C LEU A 24 1.55 -9.46 0.71
N ILE A 25 0.67 -8.81 -0.04
CA ILE A 25 0.93 -7.46 -0.60
C ILE A 25 1.03 -6.40 0.52
N SER A 26 0.38 -6.61 1.66
CA SER A 26 0.39 -5.69 2.80
C SER A 26 1.57 -5.92 3.76
N LEU A 27 2.33 -7.01 3.63
CA LEU A 27 3.50 -7.30 4.48
C LEU A 27 4.50 -6.14 4.59
N PRO A 28 4.80 -5.35 3.53
CA PRO A 28 5.72 -4.23 3.63
C PRO A 28 5.35 -3.17 4.67
N ILE A 29 4.08 -3.09 5.12
CA ILE A 29 3.65 -2.19 6.21
C ILE A 29 4.47 -2.44 7.49
N LEU A 30 4.88 -3.69 7.74
CA LEU A 30 5.67 -4.05 8.91
C LEU A 30 7.05 -3.38 8.92
N ALA A 31 7.57 -2.97 7.76
CA ALA A 31 8.83 -2.24 7.64
C ALA A 31 8.70 -0.75 8.01
N CYS A 32 7.50 -0.25 8.36
CA CYS A 32 7.24 1.17 8.55
C CYS A 32 8.16 1.83 9.59
N PRO A 33 8.39 1.24 10.78
CA PRO A 33 9.31 1.84 11.76
C PRO A 33 10.73 1.98 11.20
N ILE A 34 11.21 0.96 10.47
CA ILE A 34 12.54 0.93 9.89
C ILE A 34 12.66 2.01 8.80
N VAL A 35 11.69 2.06 7.88
CA VAL A 35 11.63 3.08 6.81
C VAL A 35 11.60 4.48 7.41
N PHE A 36 10.82 4.70 8.47
CA PHE A 36 10.75 5.98 9.16
C PHE A 36 12.10 6.38 9.74
N TYR A 37 12.75 5.51 10.52
CA TYR A 37 14.06 5.80 11.09
C TYR A 37 15.12 6.10 10.02
N PHE A 38 15.22 5.27 8.98
CA PHE A 38 16.16 5.51 7.88
C PHE A 38 15.87 6.81 7.14
N SER A 39 14.58 7.13 6.92
CA SER A 39 14.20 8.36 6.23
C SER A 39 14.58 9.61 7.01
N ILE A 40 14.54 9.59 8.36
CA ILE A 40 15.05 10.70 9.17
C ILE A 40 16.52 10.95 8.85
N PHE A 41 17.37 9.93 8.94
CA PHE A 41 18.80 10.10 8.67
C PHE A 41 19.12 10.53 7.23
N MET A 42 18.33 10.07 6.26
CA MET A 42 18.54 10.41 4.85
C MET A 42 18.13 11.85 4.51
N PHE A 43 17.06 12.35 5.14
CA PHE A 43 16.48 13.66 4.80
C PHE A 43 16.80 14.76 5.83
N ASP A 44 17.46 14.43 6.95
CA ASP A 44 17.96 15.39 7.94
C ASP A 44 19.27 16.04 7.48
N SER A 45 19.16 16.98 6.54
CA SER A 45 20.29 17.75 5.99
C SER A 45 20.18 19.23 6.36
N PRO A 46 21.26 19.90 6.79
CA PRO A 46 21.23 21.33 7.12
C PRO A 46 20.93 22.25 5.93
N LYS A 47 20.92 21.72 4.70
CA LYS A 47 20.52 22.44 3.47
C LYS A 47 19.12 22.04 2.97
N SER A 48 18.38 21.21 3.71
CA SER A 48 17.08 20.71 3.27
C SER A 48 16.09 21.85 3.08
N GLY A 49 15.53 21.96 1.88
CA GLY A 49 14.39 22.81 1.58
C GLY A 49 13.05 22.10 1.81
N GLY A 50 11.97 22.71 1.35
CA GLY A 50 10.62 22.12 1.45
C GLY A 50 10.44 20.83 0.62
N LEU A 51 11.30 20.58 -0.38
CA LEU A 51 11.21 19.40 -1.24
C LEU A 51 11.63 18.12 -0.52
N GLU A 52 12.72 18.13 0.27
CA GLU A 52 13.13 16.95 1.05
C GLU A 52 12.06 16.54 2.06
N PHE A 53 11.36 17.52 2.66
CA PHE A 53 10.23 17.24 3.54
C PHE A 53 9.06 16.55 2.81
N LEU A 54 8.76 16.96 1.57
CA LEU A 54 7.73 16.29 0.76
C LEU A 54 8.14 14.85 0.40
N TYR A 55 9.42 14.60 0.10
CA TYR A 55 9.90 13.24 -0.15
C TYR A 55 9.85 12.37 1.11
N PHE A 56 10.24 12.93 2.26
CA PHE A 56 10.10 12.27 3.56
C PHE A 56 8.65 11.86 3.83
N LEU A 57 7.69 12.79 3.63
CA LEU A 57 6.27 12.53 3.81
C LEU A 57 5.75 11.48 2.82
N LEU A 58 6.15 11.57 1.55
CA LEU A 58 5.75 10.63 0.51
C LEU A 58 6.22 9.20 0.83
N ILE A 59 7.50 9.03 1.18
CA ILE A 59 8.06 7.71 1.52
C ILE A 59 7.33 7.12 2.74
N ASN A 60 7.09 7.92 3.78
CA ASN A 60 6.42 7.44 4.99
C ASN A 60 4.90 7.22 4.82
N SER A 61 4.30 7.77 3.77
CA SER A 61 2.86 7.59 3.49
C SER A 61 2.51 6.21 2.93
N TYR A 62 3.49 5.40 2.52
CA TYR A 62 3.27 4.15 1.81
C TYR A 62 2.35 3.16 2.55
N SER A 63 2.44 3.10 3.89
CA SER A 63 1.60 2.22 4.71
C SER A 63 0.11 2.59 4.58
N PHE A 64 -0.20 3.88 4.55
CA PHE A 64 -1.57 4.36 4.33
C PHE A 64 -2.07 4.01 2.94
N VAL A 65 -1.21 4.10 1.92
CA VAL A 65 -1.55 3.74 0.54
C VAL A 65 -1.89 2.25 0.44
N LEU A 66 -1.12 1.37 1.09
CA LEU A 66 -1.38 -0.07 1.11
C LEU A 66 -2.68 -0.42 1.83
N ILE A 67 -2.96 0.20 2.97
CA ILE A 67 -4.23 0.03 3.70
C ILE A 67 -5.40 0.51 2.83
N ALA A 68 -5.28 1.68 2.22
CA ALA A 68 -6.30 2.21 1.32
C ALA A 68 -6.54 1.27 0.13
N ASN A 69 -5.47 0.72 -0.45
CA ASN A 69 -5.55 -0.24 -1.54
C ASN A 69 -6.30 -1.52 -1.13
N ALA A 70 -6.01 -2.06 0.05
CA ALA A 70 -6.72 -3.22 0.61
C ALA A 70 -8.22 -2.91 0.81
N LEU A 71 -8.55 -1.79 1.44
CA LEU A 71 -9.95 -1.40 1.68
C LEU A 71 -10.72 -1.17 0.37
N LEU A 72 -10.09 -0.51 -0.60
CA LEU A 72 -10.67 -0.28 -1.92
C LEU A 72 -10.84 -1.58 -2.69
N SER A 73 -9.86 -2.49 -2.65
CA SER A 73 -9.93 -3.76 -3.35
C SER A 73 -11.11 -4.58 -2.84
N PHE A 74 -11.31 -4.69 -1.52
CA PHE A 74 -12.48 -5.33 -0.91
C PHE A 74 -13.80 -4.63 -1.29
N HIS A 75 -13.82 -3.30 -1.25
CA HIS A 75 -15.02 -2.52 -1.63
C HIS A 75 -15.45 -2.79 -3.07
N PHE A 76 -14.49 -2.75 -4.00
CA PHE A 76 -14.77 -2.92 -5.42
C PHE A 76 -14.93 -4.38 -5.83
N TYR A 77 -14.29 -5.33 -5.15
CA TYR A 77 -14.44 -6.76 -5.44
C TYR A 77 -15.90 -7.22 -5.36
N ARG A 78 -16.65 -6.66 -4.40
CA ARG A 78 -18.09 -6.94 -4.24
C ARG A 78 -18.97 -6.35 -5.36
N LYS A 79 -18.50 -5.30 -6.04
CA LYS A 79 -19.20 -4.70 -7.18
C LYS A 79 -18.79 -5.35 -8.50
N SER A 80 -17.49 -5.62 -8.65
CA SER A 80 -16.88 -6.27 -9.80
C SER A 80 -15.61 -7.00 -9.35
N LYS A 81 -15.64 -8.33 -9.48
CA LYS A 81 -14.50 -9.19 -9.12
C LYS A 81 -13.22 -8.77 -9.86
N ILE A 82 -13.35 -8.36 -11.12
CA ILE A 82 -12.24 -7.93 -11.97
C ILE A 82 -11.62 -6.64 -11.42
N ILE A 83 -12.43 -5.61 -11.17
CA ILE A 83 -11.94 -4.30 -10.70
C ILE A 83 -11.27 -4.44 -9.32
N GLY A 84 -11.89 -5.18 -8.40
CA GLY A 84 -11.31 -5.43 -7.08
C GLY A 84 -9.96 -6.16 -7.16
N THR A 85 -9.85 -7.15 -8.05
CA THR A 85 -8.59 -7.89 -8.26
C THR A 85 -7.52 -7.02 -8.90
N LEU A 86 -7.87 -6.18 -9.88
CA LEU A 86 -6.94 -5.23 -10.48
C LEU A 86 -6.37 -4.27 -9.42
N ILE A 87 -7.25 -3.66 -8.61
CA ILE A 87 -6.83 -2.76 -7.52
C ILE A 87 -5.90 -3.50 -6.55
N LEU A 88 -6.26 -4.72 -6.13
CA LEU A 88 -5.41 -5.54 -5.27
C LEU A 88 -3.99 -5.72 -5.82
N LEU A 89 -3.86 -5.93 -7.14
CA LEU A 89 -2.59 -6.23 -7.80
C LEU A 89 -1.75 -5.01 -8.18
N ILE A 90 -2.28 -3.78 -8.09
CA ILE A 90 -1.53 -2.55 -8.43
C ILE A 90 -0.20 -2.45 -7.66
N PRO A 91 -0.15 -2.60 -6.32
CA PRO A 91 1.11 -2.49 -5.59
C PRO A 91 2.11 -3.57 -6.00
N LEU A 92 1.64 -4.79 -6.30
CA LEU A 92 2.50 -5.87 -6.76
C LEU A 92 3.15 -5.52 -8.11
N ALA A 93 2.38 -4.98 -9.05
CA ALA A 93 2.92 -4.54 -10.33
C ALA A 93 3.98 -3.43 -10.16
N LEU A 94 3.72 -2.47 -9.26
CA LEU A 94 4.68 -1.41 -8.92
C LEU A 94 5.97 -1.99 -8.31
N TYR A 95 5.86 -2.97 -7.40
CA TYR A 95 7.03 -3.63 -6.82
C TYR A 95 7.88 -4.35 -7.88
N ILE A 96 7.25 -5.07 -8.80
CA ILE A 96 7.94 -5.76 -9.89
C ILE A 96 8.64 -4.75 -10.81
N LEU A 97 7.95 -3.65 -11.16
CA LEU A 97 8.51 -2.61 -12.02
C LEU A 97 9.70 -1.91 -11.38
N LEU A 98 9.58 -1.53 -10.11
CA LEU A 98 10.67 -0.93 -9.34
C LEU A 98 11.85 -1.90 -9.20
N GLY A 99 11.59 -3.16 -8.82
CA GLY A 99 12.64 -4.18 -8.69
C GLY A 99 13.39 -4.41 -10.00
N LYS A 100 12.69 -4.45 -11.13
CA LYS A 100 13.32 -4.52 -12.46
C LYS A 100 14.16 -3.29 -12.77
N TYR A 101 13.69 -2.10 -12.43
CA TYR A 101 14.45 -0.87 -12.63
C TYR A 101 15.76 -0.89 -11.85
N PHE A 102 15.73 -1.28 -10.57
CA PHE A 102 16.93 -1.35 -9.73
C PHE A 102 17.91 -2.46 -10.11
N MET A 103 17.46 -3.59 -10.67
CA MET A 103 18.37 -4.66 -11.11
C MET A 103 19.03 -4.40 -12.48
N ASN A 104 18.51 -3.45 -13.25
CA ASN A 104 19.05 -3.09 -14.57
C ASN A 104 19.96 -1.84 -14.54
N ILE A 105 20.21 -1.29 -13.35
CA ILE A 105 21.16 -0.20 -13.07
C ILE A 105 22.44 -0.80 -12.49
#